data_AF-A0A3A5KAY0-F1
#
_entry.id   AF-A0A3A5KAY0-F1
#
_cell.length_a   1.000
_cell.length_b   1.000
_cell.length_c   1.000
_cell.angle_alpha   90.00
_cell.angle_beta   90.00
_cell.angle_gamma   90.00
#
_symmetry.space_group_name_H-M   'P 1'
#
loop_
_entity.id
_entity.type
_entity.pdbx_description
1 polymer ?
#
loop_
_entity_poly.entity_id
_entity_poly.type
_entity_poly.pdbx_seq_one_letter_code
_entity_poly.pdbx_strand_id
1 'polypeptide(L)'
;MAGQVAVTQITSITTGVTVDAYSGVITTVSQTVAAAGEADIVVTNSKVAATDVIVACIKTHTSAGSFIAAVSAVAAGSFTLRLTNLHASAAGDNVLVINFLVLKATA
;
A
#
# COMPACT_ATOMS: atom_id res chain seq x y z
N MET A 1 -1.70 23.50 -1.91
CA MET A 1 -1.94 22.09 -1.57
C MET A 1 -0.60 21.51 -1.17
N ALA A 2 -0.41 21.06 0.07
CA ALA A 2 0.83 20.36 0.42
C ALA A 2 0.94 19.10 -0.47
N GLY A 3 2.11 18.87 -1.05
CA GLY A 3 2.33 17.75 -1.97
C GLY A 3 2.10 16.38 -1.33
N GLN A 4 2.13 15.33 -2.15
CA GLN A 4 2.04 13.94 -1.71
C GLN A 4 3.17 13.61 -0.71
N VAL A 5 2.84 12.96 0.41
CA VAL A 5 3.84 12.56 1.42
C VAL A 5 4.37 11.17 1.10
N ALA A 6 5.69 10.98 1.14
CA ALA A 6 6.32 9.70 0.86
C ALA A 6 6.77 8.99 2.16
N VAL A 7 6.64 7.67 2.19
CA VAL A 7 7.16 6.79 3.24
C VAL A 7 7.78 5.55 2.61
N THR A 8 8.87 5.04 3.21
CA THR A 8 9.59 3.87 2.71
C THR A 8 9.70 2.81 3.81
N GLN A 9 9.34 1.56 3.50
CA GLN A 9 9.57 0.42 4.39
C GLN A 9 11.05 0.02 4.39
N ILE A 10 11.55 -0.43 5.55
CA ILE A 10 12.97 -0.78 5.72
C ILE A 10 13.15 -2.30 5.92
N THR A 11 12.25 -2.94 6.68
CA THR A 11 12.50 -4.28 7.24
C THR A 11 11.71 -5.41 6.59
N SER A 12 10.41 -5.24 6.39
CA SER A 12 9.55 -6.27 5.79
C SER A 12 8.43 -5.64 4.98
N ILE A 13 7.97 -6.35 3.95
CA ILE A 13 6.84 -5.88 3.12
C ILE A 13 5.55 -5.87 3.93
N THR A 14 5.46 -6.62 5.03
CA THR A 14 4.32 -6.62 5.97
C THR A 14 4.47 -5.64 7.13
N THR A 15 5.59 -4.91 7.22
CA THR A 15 5.77 -3.89 8.26
C THR A 15 4.84 -2.71 7.99
N GLY A 16 4.00 -2.35 8.96
CA GLY A 16 3.13 -1.19 8.83
C GLY A 16 3.91 0.12 8.66
N VAL A 17 3.27 1.12 8.07
CA VAL A 17 3.84 2.46 7.84
C VAL A 17 2.91 3.53 8.40
N THR A 18 3.46 4.67 8.80
CA THR A 18 2.68 5.84 9.26
C THR A 18 2.82 6.98 8.26
N VAL A 19 1.69 7.51 7.80
CA VAL A 19 1.64 8.63 6.86
C VAL A 19 0.34 9.42 7.05
N ASP A 20 0.41 10.53 7.77
CA ASP A 20 -0.74 11.35 8.14
C ASP A 20 -1.11 12.38 7.05
N ALA A 21 -1.50 11.90 5.87
CA ALA A 21 -1.81 12.74 4.72
C ALA A 21 -3.00 12.22 3.90
N TYR A 22 -3.72 13.12 3.21
CA TYR A 22 -4.81 12.73 2.31
C TYR A 22 -4.32 11.98 1.07
N SER A 23 -3.05 12.14 0.70
CA SER A 23 -2.44 11.39 -0.39
C SER A 23 -0.99 11.08 -0.06
N GLY A 24 -0.52 9.90 -0.42
CA GLY A 24 0.85 9.50 -0.16
C GLY A 24 1.43 8.51 -1.16
N VAL A 25 2.75 8.37 -1.10
CA VAL A 25 3.54 7.34 -1.77
C VAL A 25 4.08 6.40 -0.71
N ILE A 26 3.91 5.10 -0.91
CA ILE A 26 4.53 4.06 -0.10
C ILE A 26 5.52 3.33 -1.00
N THR A 27 6.79 3.37 -0.66
CA THR A 27 7.82 2.53 -1.29
C THR A 27 8.04 1.31 -0.41
N THR A 28 7.77 0.12 -0.93
CA THR A 28 7.98 -1.12 -0.18
C THR A 28 9.46 -1.46 -0.08
N VAL A 29 9.81 -2.31 0.88
CA VAL A 29 11.10 -3.01 0.84
C VAL A 29 11.09 -4.02 -0.32
N SER A 30 12.26 -4.38 -0.83
CA SER A 30 12.41 -5.53 -1.72
C SER A 30 12.28 -6.81 -0.90
N GLN A 31 11.22 -7.59 -1.15
CA GLN A 31 10.98 -8.85 -0.49
C GLN A 31 10.12 -9.75 -1.38
N THR A 32 10.58 -10.98 -1.58
CA THR A 32 9.85 -11.94 -2.39
C THR A 32 8.56 -12.39 -1.71
N VAL A 33 7.48 -12.38 -2.48
CA VAL A 33 6.16 -12.91 -2.15
C VAL A 33 5.96 -14.17 -2.99
N ALA A 34 5.48 -15.25 -2.37
CA ALA A 34 5.22 -16.51 -3.05
C ALA A 34 4.21 -16.35 -4.20
N ALA A 35 4.15 -17.32 -5.12
CA ALA A 35 3.10 -17.36 -6.14
C ALA A 35 1.71 -17.42 -5.47
N ALA A 36 0.77 -16.60 -5.93
CA ALA A 36 -0.54 -16.39 -5.29
C ALA A 36 -0.47 -15.94 -3.81
N GLY A 37 0.72 -15.51 -3.35
CA GLY A 37 0.93 -15.02 -2.00
C GLY A 37 0.41 -13.60 -1.82
N GLU A 38 0.06 -13.28 -0.59
CA GLU A 38 -0.47 -11.98 -0.20
C GLU A 38 0.39 -11.37 0.92
N ALA A 39 0.61 -10.06 0.84
CA ALA A 39 1.27 -9.27 1.85
C ALA A 39 0.38 -8.10 2.26
N ASP A 40 -0.03 -8.07 3.53
CA ASP A 40 -0.82 -6.98 4.08
C ASP A 40 0.09 -5.91 4.71
N ILE A 41 -0.14 -4.65 4.33
CA ILE A 41 0.51 -3.45 4.86
C ILE A 41 -0.55 -2.65 5.59
N VAL A 42 -0.39 -2.49 6.91
CA VAL A 42 -1.23 -1.57 7.68
C VAL A 42 -0.65 -0.16 7.55
N VAL A 43 -1.45 0.76 7.04
CA VAL A 43 -1.11 2.18 6.90
C VAL A 43 -1.83 2.96 7.98
N THR A 44 -1.08 3.45 8.97
CA THR A 44 -1.58 4.35 10.01
C THR A 44 -1.65 5.78 9.46
N ASN A 45 -2.85 6.36 9.49
CA ASN A 45 -3.13 7.68 8.93
C ASN A 45 -4.34 8.33 9.63
N SER A 46 -4.07 9.33 10.47
CA SER A 46 -5.06 10.11 11.22
C SER A 46 -6.07 10.89 10.37
N LYS A 47 -5.85 11.01 9.05
CA LYS A 47 -6.81 11.67 8.12
C LYS A 47 -7.95 10.74 7.68
N VAL A 48 -7.80 9.44 7.92
CA VAL A 48 -8.75 8.41 7.51
C VAL A 48 -9.84 8.25 8.58
N ALA A 49 -11.09 8.35 8.16
CA ALA A 49 -12.26 7.94 8.91
C ALA A 49 -12.76 6.58 8.38
N ALA A 50 -13.50 5.85 9.21
CA ALA A 50 -14.00 4.52 8.85
C ALA A 50 -14.98 4.51 7.65
N THR A 51 -15.57 5.65 7.31
CA THR A 51 -16.48 5.80 6.16
C THR A 51 -15.74 6.13 4.86
N ASP A 52 -14.47 6.52 4.92
CA ASP A 52 -13.75 6.98 3.74
C ASP A 52 -13.49 5.86 2.74
N VAL A 53 -13.35 6.25 1.48
CA VAL A 53 -12.91 5.35 0.42
C VAL A 53 -11.43 5.59 0.17
N ILE A 54 -10.63 4.53 0.25
CA ILE A 54 -9.22 4.59 -0.10
C ILE A 54 -9.06 4.08 -1.53
N VAL A 55 -8.41 4.89 -2.37
CA VAL A 55 -7.99 4.47 -3.70
C VAL A 55 -6.48 4.30 -3.66
N ALA A 56 -6.01 3.11 -4.01
CA ALA A 56 -4.59 2.81 -4.10
C ALA A 56 -4.27 2.19 -5.45
N CYS A 57 -3.10 2.52 -5.99
CA CYS A 57 -2.59 1.93 -7.22
C CYS A 57 -1.09 1.75 -7.14
N ILE A 58 -0.59 0.72 -7.81
CA ILE A 58 0.85 0.56 -8.01
C ILE A 58 1.28 1.61 -9.05
N LYS A 59 2.07 2.58 -8.61
CA LYS A 59 2.63 3.63 -9.46
C LYS A 59 3.68 3.05 -10.40
N THR A 60 4.56 2.21 -9.86
CA THR A 60 5.62 1.54 -10.62
C THR A 60 6.18 0.38 -9.79
N HIS A 61 6.69 -0.63 -10.49
CA HIS A 61 7.56 -1.65 -9.92
C HIS A 61 8.50 -2.15 -11.02
N THR A 62 9.67 -2.63 -10.60
CA THR A 62 10.69 -3.22 -11.48
C THR A 62 10.91 -4.71 -11.19
N SER A 63 10.09 -5.31 -10.33
CA SER A 63 10.09 -6.76 -10.14
C SER A 63 9.45 -7.47 -11.34
N ALA A 64 9.96 -8.64 -11.68
CA ALA A 64 9.50 -9.46 -12.81
C ALA A 64 8.07 -10.05 -12.65
N GLY A 65 7.46 -9.93 -11.46
CA GLY A 65 6.11 -10.44 -11.19
C GLY A 65 4.98 -9.46 -11.50
N SER A 66 3.76 -9.98 -11.52
CA SER A 66 2.53 -9.19 -11.62
C SER A 66 1.92 -9.01 -10.24
N PHE A 67 1.82 -7.76 -9.80
CA PHE A 67 1.26 -7.41 -8.50
C PHE A 67 -0.01 -6.60 -8.65
N ILE A 68 -0.94 -6.79 -7.72
CA ILE A 68 -2.10 -5.92 -7.54
C ILE A 68 -2.12 -5.39 -6.11
N ALA A 69 -2.42 -4.10 -5.96
CA ALA A 69 -2.67 -3.47 -4.67
C ALA A 69 -4.18 -3.30 -4.51
N ALA A 70 -4.74 -3.93 -3.48
CA ALA A 70 -6.14 -3.80 -3.11
C ALA A 70 -6.26 -3.22 -1.69
N VAL A 71 -7.30 -2.44 -1.43
CA VAL A 71 -7.62 -2.01 -0.07
C VAL A 71 -8.48 -3.11 0.55
N SER A 72 -7.97 -3.80 1.56
CA SER A 72 -8.64 -4.94 2.20
C SER A 72 -9.45 -4.54 3.44
N ALA A 73 -9.10 -3.43 4.09
CA ALA A 73 -9.84 -2.89 5.23
C ALA A 73 -9.63 -1.37 5.36
N VAL A 74 -10.63 -0.67 5.88
CA VAL A 74 -10.56 0.75 6.26
C VAL A 74 -11.10 0.88 7.68
N ALA A 75 -10.37 1.58 8.54
CA ALA A 75 -10.76 1.86 9.92
C ALA A 75 -10.45 3.32 10.27
N ALA A 76 -11.02 3.83 11.36
CA ALA A 76 -10.64 5.15 11.83
C ALA A 76 -9.13 5.18 12.14
N GLY A 77 -8.41 6.11 11.52
CA GLY A 77 -6.98 6.27 11.69
C GLY A 77 -6.10 5.27 10.92
N SER A 78 -6.65 4.36 10.10
CA SER A 78 -5.84 3.41 9.33
C SER A 78 -6.55 2.75 8.15
N PHE A 79 -5.78 2.15 7.25
CA PHE A 79 -6.28 1.24 6.23
C PHE A 79 -5.26 0.14 5.96
N THR A 80 -5.71 -0.99 5.42
CA THR A 80 -4.85 -2.11 5.04
C THR A 80 -4.77 -2.20 3.53
N LEU A 81 -3.54 -2.18 3.01
CA LEU A 81 -3.25 -2.50 1.61
C LEU A 81 -2.80 -3.95 1.52
N ARG A 82 -3.47 -4.72 0.68
CA ARG A 82 -3.06 -6.06 0.30
C ARG A 82 -2.34 -6.03 -1.03
N LEU A 83 -1.10 -6.51 -1.03
CA LEU A 83 -0.35 -6.80 -2.24
C LEU A 83 -0.47 -8.28 -2.55
N THR A 84 -1.08 -8.61 -3.68
CA THR A 84 -1.20 -9.99 -4.15
C THR A 84 -0.26 -10.21 -5.33
N ASN A 85 0.58 -11.25 -5.23
CA ASN A 85 1.39 -11.71 -6.35
C ASN A 85 0.56 -12.63 -7.24
N LEU A 86 0.13 -12.12 -8.39
CA LEU A 86 -0.62 -12.87 -9.40
C LEU A 86 0.29 -13.66 -10.36
N HIS A 87 1.61 -13.54 -10.21
CA HIS A 87 2.56 -14.29 -11.01
C HIS A 87 2.55 -15.78 -10.63
N ALA A 88 2.85 -16.65 -11.60
CA ALA A 88 2.91 -18.09 -11.42
C ALA A 88 4.11 -18.57 -10.58
N SER A 89 5.05 -17.67 -10.26
CA SER A 89 6.22 -17.93 -9.42
C SER A 89 6.37 -16.87 -8.34
N ALA A 90 7.25 -17.12 -7.37
CA ALA A 90 7.67 -16.08 -6.44
C ALA A 90 8.26 -14.88 -7.20
N ALA A 91 7.91 -13.68 -6.75
CA ALA A 91 8.35 -12.39 -7.30
C ALA A 91 8.37 -11.34 -6.18
N GLY A 92 8.75 -10.09 -6.45
CA GLY A 92 8.86 -9.03 -5.43
C GLY A 92 10.30 -8.79 -4.96
N ASP A 93 11.27 -9.31 -5.69
CA ASP A 93 12.71 -9.10 -5.55
C ASP A 93 13.18 -7.65 -5.83
N ASN A 94 12.24 -6.72 -5.99
CA ASN A 94 12.50 -5.30 -6.10
C ASN A 94 11.39 -4.49 -5.43
N VAL A 95 11.65 -3.19 -5.21
CA VAL A 95 10.70 -2.29 -4.57
C VAL A 95 9.45 -2.07 -5.43
N LEU A 96 8.30 -1.97 -4.77
CA LEU A 96 7.05 -1.55 -5.36
C LEU A 96 6.72 -0.15 -4.83
N VAL A 97 6.26 0.73 -5.70
CA VAL A 97 5.86 2.09 -5.33
C VAL A 97 4.35 2.19 -5.48
N ILE A 98 3.66 2.49 -4.40
CA ILE A 98 2.20 2.52 -4.32
C ILE A 98 1.76 3.95 -4.02
N ASN A 99 0.85 4.48 -4.82
CA ASN A 99 0.17 5.72 -4.52
C ASN A 99 -1.15 5.43 -3.82
N PHE A 100 -1.52 6.26 -2.86
CA PHE A 100 -2.88 6.26 -2.33
C PHE A 100 -3.47 7.67 -2.26
N LEU A 101 -4.80 7.73 -2.30
CA LEU A 101 -5.63 8.89 -2.05
C LEU A 101 -6.76 8.50 -1.10
N VAL A 102 -6.99 9.33 -0.09
CA VAL A 102 -8.12 9.24 0.83
C VAL A 102 -9.25 10.09 0.27
N LEU A 103 -10.31 9.44 -0.21
CA LEU A 103 -11.55 10.10 -0.62
C LEU A 103 -12.47 10.21 0.58
N LYS A 104 -12.73 11.45 1.01
CA LYS A 104 -13.62 11.73 2.12
C LYS A 104 -15.06 11.44 1.71
N ALA A 105 -15.64 10.40 2.30
CA ALA A 105 -17.06 10.13 2.18
C ALA A 105 -17.75 10.82 3.35
N THR A 106 -18.23 12.03 3.12
CA THR A 106 -19.18 12.68 4.02
C THR A 106 -20.56 12.09 3.74
N ALA A 107 -21.26 11.64 4.78
CA ALA A 107 -22.70 11.46 4.71
C ALA A 107 -23.39 12.84 4.64
#